data_AF-A0A3M8HFI4-F1
#
_entry.id   AF-A0A3M8HFI4-F1
#
_cell.length_a   1.000
_cell.length_b   1.000
_cell.length_c   1.000
_cell.angle_alpha   90.00
_cell.angle_beta   90.00
_cell.angle_gamma   90.00
#
_symmetry.space_group_name_H-M   'P 1'
#
loop_
_entity.id
_entity.type
_entity.pdbx_description
1 polymer ?
#
loop_
_entity_poly.entity_id
_entity_poly.type
_entity_poly.pdbx_seq_one_letter_code
_entity_poly.pdbx_strand_id
1 'polypeptide(L)'
;MLIAICILVLAIILAVYFSRNKSAKRKFTVWGITTIVFVAPLLSWILGILFGMNKGDGFVGMTVMVYGFVFLMVIGFILLYYGIFKRERPKF
;
A
#
# COMPACT_ATOMS: atom_id res chain seq x y z
N MET A 1 12.06 12.87 -0.50
CA MET A 1 12.15 11.39 -0.63
C MET A 1 12.39 10.70 0.73
N LEU A 2 13.38 11.11 1.54
CA LEU A 2 13.67 10.48 2.84
C LEU A 2 12.46 10.44 3.80
N ILE A 3 11.76 11.57 3.97
CA ILE A 3 10.56 11.64 4.82
C ILE A 3 9.48 10.65 4.35
N ALA A 4 9.24 10.55 3.04
CA ALA A 4 8.28 9.62 2.47
C ALA A 4 8.65 8.15 2.77
N ILE A 5 9.95 7.82 2.70
CA ILE A 5 10.46 6.49 3.06
C ILE A 5 10.22 6.22 4.56
N CYS A 6 10.53 7.17 5.44
CA CYS A 6 10.29 7.03 6.88
C CYS A 6 8.80 6.80 7.19
N ILE A 7 7.91 7.57 6.56
CA ILE A 7 6.45 7.41 6.73
C ILE A 7 6.00 6.04 6.21
N LEU A 8 6.49 5.61 5.05
CA LEU A 8 6.14 4.31 4.47
C LEU A 8 6.58 3.15 5.38
N VAL A 9 7.82 3.20 5.89
CA VAL A 9 8.35 2.21 6.84
C VAL A 9 7.51 2.19 8.12
N LEU A 10 7.21 3.36 8.69
CA LEU A 10 6.37 3.46 9.89
C LEU A 10 4.98 2.87 9.66
N ALA A 11 4.35 3.19 8.52
CA ALA A 11 3.04 2.65 8.17
C ALA A 11 3.06 1.11 8.05
N ILE A 12 4.12 0.53 7.49
CA ILE A 12 4.31 -0.93 7.41
C ILE A 12 4.51 -1.53 8.80
N ILE A 13 5.33 -0.91 9.66
CA ILE A 13 5.55 -1.37 11.04
C ILE A 13 4.22 -1.39 11.80
N LEU A 14 3.43 -0.33 11.70
CA LEU A 14 2.11 -0.23 12.32
C LEU A 14 1.15 -1.28 11.76
N ALA A 15 1.12 -1.49 10.44
CA ALA A 15 0.29 -2.51 9.81
C ALA A 15 0.63 -3.93 10.30
N VAL A 16 1.93 -4.25 10.42
CA VAL A 16 2.41 -5.51 10.98
C VAL A 16 1.98 -5.64 12.44
N TYR A 17 2.20 -4.61 13.26
CA TYR A 17 1.81 -4.59 14.67
C TYR A 17 0.30 -4.84 14.84
N PHE A 18 -0.54 -4.11 14.10
CA PHE A 18 -2.00 -4.26 14.16
C PHE A 18 -2.53 -5.58 13.57
N SER A 19 -1.72 -6.28 12.77
CA SER A 19 -2.05 -7.58 12.16
C SER A 19 -1.67 -8.78 13.03
N ARG A 20 -0.75 -8.63 13.99
CA ARG A 20 -0.27 -9.73 14.83
C ARG A 20 -1.38 -10.33 15.68
N ASN A 21 -1.47 -11.66 15.67
CA ASN A 21 -2.45 -12.45 16.42
C ASN A 21 -3.93 -12.07 16.16
N LYS A 22 -4.22 -11.44 15.02
CA LYS A 22 -5.59 -11.06 14.64
C LYS A 22 -6.19 -12.01 13.61
N SER A 23 -7.52 -12.00 13.52
CA SER A 23 -8.27 -12.76 12.52
C SER A 23 -7.84 -12.35 11.10
N ALA A 24 -7.98 -13.28 10.15
CA ALA A 24 -7.67 -12.98 8.75
C ALA A 24 -8.48 -11.78 8.23
N LYS A 25 -9.73 -11.63 8.71
CA LYS A 25 -10.59 -10.47 8.46
C LYS A 25 -9.85 -9.16 8.78
N ARG A 26 -9.40 -9.02 10.03
CA ARG A 26 -8.67 -7.82 10.49
C ARG A 26 -7.35 -7.61 9.76
N LYS A 27 -6.59 -8.68 9.44
CA LYS A 27 -5.35 -8.56 8.66
C LYS A 27 -5.63 -7.93 7.29
N PHE A 28 -6.61 -8.44 6.55
CA PHE A 28 -6.96 -7.91 5.23
C PHE A 28 -7.46 -6.46 5.30
N THR A 29 -8.26 -6.09 6.31
CA THR A 29 -8.70 -4.71 6.50
C THR A 29 -7.51 -3.77 6.77
N VAL A 30 -6.62 -4.14 7.70
CA VAL A 30 -5.44 -3.32 8.05
C VAL A 30 -4.55 -3.12 6.82
N TRP A 31 -4.21 -4.22 6.13
CA TRP A 31 -3.35 -4.14 4.94
C TRP A 31 -4.03 -3.38 3.79
N GLY A 32 -5.34 -3.54 3.58
CA GLY A 32 -6.08 -2.77 2.58
C GLY A 32 -6.02 -1.26 2.85
N ILE A 33 -6.29 -0.83 4.08
CA ILE A 33 -6.20 0.58 4.47
C ILE A 33 -4.77 1.10 4.34
N THR A 34 -3.77 0.34 4.85
CA THR A 34 -2.37 0.74 4.74
C THR A 34 -1.94 0.87 3.29
N THR A 35 -2.37 -0.03 2.41
CA THR A 35 -2.06 0.04 0.99
C THR A 35 -2.68 1.26 0.33
N ILE A 36 -3.95 1.57 0.62
CA ILE A 36 -4.65 2.73 0.05
C ILE A 36 -4.05 4.05 0.53
N VAL A 37 -3.86 4.19 1.84
CA VAL A 37 -3.53 5.50 2.44
C VAL A 37 -2.03 5.79 2.36
N PHE A 38 -1.18 4.76 2.44
CA PHE A 38 0.27 4.97 2.56
C PHE A 38 1.05 4.33 1.41
N VAL A 39 0.89 3.02 1.17
CA VAL A 39 1.76 2.32 0.21
C VAL A 39 1.56 2.84 -1.20
N ALA A 40 0.32 2.91 -1.69
CA ALA A 40 0.04 3.35 -3.05
C ALA A 40 0.56 4.75 -3.35
N PRO A 41 0.24 5.82 -2.58
CA PRO A 41 0.76 7.15 -2.89
C PRO A 41 2.28 7.27 -2.70
N LEU A 42 2.85 6.70 -1.63
CA LEU A 42 4.26 6.90 -1.31
C LEU A 42 5.17 6.06 -2.22
N LEU A 43 4.84 4.79 -2.43
CA LEU A 43 5.68 3.89 -3.24
C LEU A 43 5.65 4.28 -4.71
N SER A 44 4.48 4.59 -5.26
CA SER A 44 4.36 5.02 -6.66
C SER A 44 5.13 6.32 -6.92
N TRP A 45 5.07 7.28 -6.00
CA TRP A 45 5.81 8.53 -6.11
C TRP A 45 7.33 8.32 -6.02
N ILE A 46 7.81 7.49 -5.06
CA ILE A 46 9.23 7.15 -4.94
C ILE A 46 9.72 6.50 -6.24
N LEU A 47 9.00 5.51 -6.76
CA LEU A 47 9.37 4.85 -8.02
C LEU A 47 9.33 5.82 -9.20
N GLY A 48 8.31 6.67 -9.30
CA GLY A 48 8.24 7.69 -10.35
C GLY A 48 9.46 8.61 -10.37
N ILE A 49 9.88 9.11 -9.20
CA ILE A 49 11.08 9.94 -9.10
C ILE A 49 12.33 9.16 -9.51
N LEU A 50 12.52 7.95 -8.98
CA LEU A 50 13.71 7.14 -9.28
C LEU A 50 13.83 6.84 -10.77
N PHE A 51 12.73 6.45 -11.43
CA PHE A 51 12.73 6.16 -12.86
C PHE A 51 12.88 7.41 -13.71
N GLY A 52 12.23 8.51 -13.34
CA GLY A 52 12.38 9.80 -14.03
C GLY A 52 13.82 10.32 -13.96
N MET A 53 14.47 10.23 -12.80
CA MET A 53 15.89 10.60 -12.62
C MET A 53 16.82 9.66 -13.40
N ASN A 54 16.57 8.35 -13.34
CA ASN A 54 17.39 7.37 -14.05
C ASN A 54 17.37 7.55 -15.57
N LYS A 55 16.21 7.96 -16.12
CA LYS A 55 16.03 8.18 -17.56
C LYS A 55 16.25 9.63 -18.00
N GLY A 56 16.34 10.57 -17.07
CA GLY A 56 16.38 12.01 -17.38
C GLY A 56 15.09 12.53 -18.03
N ASP A 57 13.98 11.82 -17.87
CA ASP A 57 12.70 12.11 -18.53
C ASP A 57 11.55 12.08 -17.50
N GLY A 58 10.93 13.25 -17.30
CA GLY A 58 9.80 13.43 -16.39
C GLY A 58 8.54 12.66 -16.82
N PHE A 59 8.36 12.39 -18.13
CA PHE A 59 7.22 11.60 -18.61
C PHE A 59 7.35 10.13 -18.20
N VAL A 60 8.56 9.57 -18.21
CA VAL A 60 8.79 8.21 -17.71
C VAL A 60 8.46 8.14 -16.23
N GLY A 61 8.92 9.12 -15.44
CA GLY A 61 8.61 9.18 -14.01
C GLY A 61 7.12 9.32 -13.73
N MET A 62 6.43 10.20 -14.45
CA MET A 62 4.98 10.38 -14.35
C MET A 62 4.23 9.09 -14.71
N THR A 63 4.63 8.42 -15.79
CA THR A 63 4.05 7.14 -16.24
C THR A 63 4.14 6.08 -15.14
N VAL A 64 5.33 5.88 -14.59
CA VAL A 64 5.57 4.92 -13.50
C VAL A 64 4.73 5.26 -12.27
N MET A 65 4.65 6.55 -11.90
CA MET A 65 3.85 6.99 -10.77
C MET A 65 2.35 6.74 -10.98
N VAL A 66 1.78 7.14 -12.11
CA VAL A 66 0.33 7.04 -12.35
C VAL A 66 -0.11 5.58 -12.43
N TYR A 67 0.55 4.77 -13.28
CA TYR A 67 0.19 3.36 -13.41
C TYR A 67 0.47 2.56 -12.14
N GLY A 68 1.59 2.85 -11.46
CA GLY A 68 1.92 2.24 -10.18
C GLY A 68 0.91 2.59 -9.08
N PHE A 69 0.47 3.86 -9.03
CA PHE A 69 -0.55 4.32 -8.08
C PHE A 69 -1.87 3.58 -8.31
N VAL A 70 -2.39 3.59 -9.55
CA VAL A 70 -3.65 2.93 -9.89
C VAL A 70 -3.60 1.44 -9.57
N PHE A 71 -2.52 0.75 -9.96
CA PHE A 71 -2.34 -0.68 -9.70
C PHE A 71 -2.34 -1.00 -8.20
N LEU A 72 -1.54 -0.29 -7.41
CA LEU A 72 -1.48 -0.49 -5.95
C LEU A 72 -2.80 -0.13 -5.28
N MET A 73 -3.52 0.87 -5.81
CA MET A 73 -4.81 1.27 -5.27
C MET A 73 -5.88 0.19 -5.49
N VAL A 74 -5.90 -0.43 -6.67
CA VAL A 74 -6.77 -1.59 -6.95
C VAL A 74 -6.46 -2.74 -5.99
N ILE A 75 -5.18 -3.06 -5.76
CA ILE A 75 -4.78 -4.07 -4.78
C ILE A 75 -5.30 -3.72 -3.38
N GLY A 76 -5.13 -2.46 -2.97
CA GLY A 76 -5.60 -1.97 -1.67
C GLY A 76 -7.12 -2.15 -1.51
N PHE A 77 -7.90 -1.80 -2.53
CA PHE A 77 -9.35 -2.01 -2.52
C PHE A 77 -9.73 -3.49 -2.46
N ILE A 78 -9.04 -4.36 -3.19
CA ILE A 78 -9.28 -5.81 -3.15
C ILE A 78 -9.04 -6.36 -1.74
N LEU A 79 -7.91 -6.00 -1.11
CA LEU A 79 -7.58 -6.40 0.26
C LEU A 79 -8.62 -5.89 1.25
N LEU A 80 -9.01 -4.62 1.13
CA LEU A 80 -10.00 -4.00 2.01
C LEU A 80 -11.37 -4.68 1.86
N TYR A 81 -11.80 -4.95 0.63
CA TYR A 81 -13.04 -5.67 0.33
C TYR A 81 -13.05 -7.04 1.00
N TYR A 82 -12.00 -7.84 0.82
CA TYR A 82 -11.89 -9.12 1.52
C TYR A 82 -11.89 -8.95 3.03
N GLY A 83 -11.24 -7.92 3.57
CA GLY A 83 -11.22 -7.64 4.99
C GLY A 83 -12.60 -7.29 5.56
N ILE A 84 -13.39 -6.49 4.85
CA ILE A 84 -14.72 -6.05 5.33
C ILE A 84 -15.72 -7.21 5.25
N PHE A 85 -15.76 -7.90 4.11
CA PHE A 85 -16.81 -8.88 3.81
C PHE A 85 -16.48 -10.31 4.26
N LYS A 86 -15.24 -10.60 4.69
CA LYS A 86 -14.89 -11.91 5.22
C LYS A 86 -15.67 -12.18 6.51
N ARG A 87 -16.53 -13.21 6.46
CA ARG A 87 -17.21 -13.75 7.63
C ARG A 87 -16.18 -14.41 8.54
N GLU A 88 -16.24 -14.10 9.83
CA GLU A 88 -15.43 -14.81 10.83
C GLU A 88 -16.04 -16.19 11.01
N ARG A 89 -15.26 -17.25 10.76
CA ARG A 89 -15.72 -18.60 11.09
C ARG A 89 -15.68 -18.73 12.62
N PRO A 90 -16.75 -19.23 13.27
CA PRO A 90 -16.70 -19.54 14.69
C PRO A 90 -15.57 -20.55 14.93
N LYS A 91 -14.74 -20.30 15.94
CA LYS A 91 -13.83 -21.32 16.46
C LYS A 91 -14.69 -22.20 17.38
N PHE A 92 -15.18 -23.33 16.86
CA PHE A 92 -15.70 -24.42 17.67
C PHE A 92 -14.54 -25.22 18.25
#